data_AF-A0A3D6C8W3-F1
#
_entry.id   AF-A0A3D6C8W3-F1
#
_cell.length_a   1.000
_cell.length_b   1.000
_cell.length_c   1.000
_cell.angle_alpha   90.00
_cell.angle_beta   90.00
_cell.angle_gamma   90.00
#
_symmetry.space_group_name_H-M   'P 1'
#
loop_
_entity.id
_entity.type
_entity.pdbx_description
1 polymer ?
#
loop_
_entity_poly.entity_id
_entity_poly.type
_entity_poly.pdbx_seq_one_letter_code
_entity_poly.pdbx_strand_id
1 'polypeptide(L)'
;DARGVITGLTQFADKGHIARAVLEASAFQTKDIAQAILQDMGDEMDLKSLKVDGGMVANNTLMQFQADMLNVAVTRPMVAETTALGAAYAAGLAVGFWPDTDALKENWHVHSTWQPQMDDARREKLYKGWKKAVDRTLDWKDEE
;
A
#
# COMPACT_ATOMS: atom_id res chain seq x y z
N ASP A 1 22.04 -9.78 -6.26
CA ASP A 1 21.10 -8.69 -6.67
C ASP A 1 19.80 -9.31 -7.22
N ALA A 2 18.65 -8.64 -7.08
CA ALA A 2 17.33 -9.19 -7.43
C ALA A 2 16.77 -8.69 -8.78
N ARG A 3 15.98 -9.49 -9.49
CA ARG A 3 15.30 -9.06 -10.74
C ARG A 3 13.79 -9.30 -10.72
N GLY A 4 13.06 -8.57 -11.56
CA GLY A 4 11.61 -8.76 -11.71
C GLY A 4 11.31 -10.14 -12.29
N VAL A 5 10.44 -10.90 -11.62
CA VAL A 5 10.04 -12.25 -12.03
C VAL A 5 8.52 -12.39 -11.93
N ILE A 6 7.93 -13.09 -12.89
CA ILE A 6 6.55 -13.60 -12.81
C ILE A 6 6.66 -15.11 -12.54
N THR A 7 6.08 -15.58 -11.43
CA THR A 7 6.10 -17.01 -11.06
C THR A 7 4.69 -17.60 -11.08
N GLY A 8 4.58 -18.93 -11.10
CA GLY A 8 3.28 -19.63 -10.99
C GLY A 8 2.44 -19.65 -12.27
N LEU A 9 3.06 -19.43 -13.45
CA LEU A 9 2.38 -19.53 -14.73
C LEU A 9 1.96 -20.98 -15.03
N THR A 10 0.72 -21.13 -15.49
CA THR A 10 0.16 -22.38 -16.01
C THR A 10 -0.55 -22.09 -17.34
N GLN A 11 -0.97 -23.13 -18.06
CA GLN A 11 -1.76 -22.97 -19.29
C GLN A 11 -3.10 -22.21 -19.10
N PHE A 12 -3.55 -22.05 -17.85
CA PHE A 12 -4.78 -21.32 -17.52
C PHE A 12 -4.55 -19.84 -17.24
N ALA A 13 -3.29 -19.39 -17.15
CA ALA A 13 -2.97 -18.00 -16.87
C ALA A 13 -3.30 -17.13 -18.09
N ASP A 14 -3.95 -16.00 -17.84
CA ASP A 14 -4.29 -15.00 -18.86
C ASP A 14 -3.83 -13.59 -18.44
N LYS A 15 -4.04 -12.61 -19.32
CA LYS A 15 -3.69 -11.20 -19.07
C LYS A 15 -4.35 -10.62 -17.81
N GLY A 16 -5.54 -11.09 -17.43
CA GLY A 16 -6.25 -10.65 -16.24
C GLY A 16 -5.55 -11.12 -14.97
N HIS A 17 -5.08 -12.37 -14.96
CA HIS A 17 -4.27 -12.89 -13.85
C HIS A 17 -2.97 -12.10 -13.68
N ILE A 18 -2.29 -11.74 -14.77
CA ILE A 18 -1.06 -10.94 -14.70
C ILE A 18 -1.36 -9.52 -14.18
N ALA A 19 -2.39 -8.86 -14.71
CA ALA A 19 -2.78 -7.53 -14.23
C ALA A 19 -3.15 -7.55 -12.74
N ARG A 20 -3.89 -8.57 -12.29
CA ARG A 20 -4.22 -8.78 -10.89
C ARG A 20 -2.96 -8.99 -10.05
N ALA A 21 -2.03 -9.86 -10.49
CA ALA A 21 -0.80 -10.14 -9.78
C ALA A 21 0.08 -8.88 -9.60
N VAL A 22 0.10 -7.96 -10.56
CA VAL A 22 0.80 -6.67 -10.42
C VAL A 22 0.19 -5.82 -9.30
N LEU A 23 -1.14 -5.74 -9.23
CA LEU A 23 -1.81 -5.02 -8.13
C LEU A 23 -1.55 -5.69 -6.79
N GLU A 24 -1.64 -7.03 -6.73
CA GLU A 24 -1.39 -7.77 -5.51
C GLU A 24 0.07 -7.63 -5.03
N ALA A 25 1.04 -7.65 -5.95
CA ALA A 25 2.46 -7.42 -5.65
C ALA A 25 2.68 -6.04 -5.00
N SER A 26 2.06 -4.98 -5.51
CA SER A 26 2.13 -3.65 -4.88
C SER A 26 1.63 -3.69 -3.43
N ALA A 27 0.51 -4.38 -3.17
CA ALA A 27 -0.03 -4.47 -1.82
C ALA A 27 0.83 -5.33 -0.88
N PHE A 28 1.44 -6.40 -1.39
CA PHE A 28 2.37 -7.23 -0.64
C PHE A 28 3.64 -6.48 -0.27
N GLN A 29 4.20 -5.68 -1.19
CA GLN A 29 5.37 -4.84 -0.90
C GLN A 29 5.06 -3.79 0.18
N THR A 30 3.89 -3.15 0.12
CA THR A 30 3.44 -2.26 1.20
C THR A 30 3.36 -3.00 2.55
N LYS A 31 2.87 -4.25 2.54
CA LYS A 31 2.80 -5.07 3.75
C LYS A 31 4.18 -5.43 4.30
N ASP A 32 5.13 -5.80 3.45
CA ASP A 32 6.51 -6.06 3.87
C ASP A 32 7.11 -4.84 4.59
N ILE A 33 6.93 -3.64 4.02
CA ILE A 33 7.41 -2.37 4.61
C ILE A 33 6.69 -2.09 5.93
N ALA A 34 5.36 -2.22 5.98
CA ALA A 34 4.59 -2.01 7.20
C ALA A 34 5.02 -2.95 8.33
N GLN A 35 5.29 -4.22 8.02
CA GLN A 35 5.78 -5.18 9.00
C GLN A 35 7.18 -4.83 9.51
N ALA A 36 8.09 -4.40 8.64
CA ALA A 36 9.42 -3.95 9.04
C ALA A 36 9.34 -2.74 10.00
N ILE A 37 8.50 -1.75 9.67
CA ILE A 37 8.28 -0.59 10.54
C ILE A 37 7.76 -1.00 11.92
N LEU A 38 6.78 -1.91 11.97
CA LEU A 38 6.22 -2.39 13.25
C LEU A 38 7.26 -3.17 14.07
N GLN A 39 8.11 -3.97 13.42
CA GLN A 39 9.21 -4.67 14.09
C GLN A 39 10.22 -3.70 14.71
N ASP A 40 10.56 -2.61 14.01
CA ASP A 40 11.48 -1.58 14.51
C ASP A 40 10.88 -0.75 15.66
N MET A 41 9.55 -0.57 15.67
CA MET A 41 8.83 0.19 16.70
C MET A 41 8.53 -0.61 17.97
N GLY A 42 8.65 -1.94 17.92
CA GLY A 42 8.42 -2.85 19.05
C GLY A 42 6.95 -3.20 19.30
N ASP A 43 6.71 -4.10 20.26
CA ASP A 43 5.40 -4.73 20.51
C ASP A 43 4.31 -3.80 21.05
N GLU A 44 4.64 -2.53 21.35
CA GLU A 44 3.69 -1.55 21.90
C GLU A 44 2.87 -0.82 20.82
N MET A 45 3.26 -0.97 19.55
CA MET A 45 2.64 -0.25 18.44
C MET A 45 1.97 -1.20 17.45
N ASP A 46 0.71 -0.92 17.16
CA ASP A 46 -0.06 -1.59 16.11
C ASP A 46 -0.44 -0.60 15.01
N LEU A 47 -0.40 -1.07 13.76
CA LEU A 47 -1.05 -0.35 12.67
C LEU A 47 -2.57 -0.37 12.89
N LYS A 48 -3.19 0.80 13.09
CA LYS A 48 -4.65 0.91 13.28
C LYS A 48 -5.42 1.17 11.98
N SER A 49 -4.82 1.91 11.06
CA SER A 49 -5.37 2.21 9.74
C SER A 49 -4.27 2.70 8.81
N LEU A 50 -4.51 2.66 7.51
CA LEU A 50 -3.63 3.22 6.50
C LEU A 50 -4.34 4.32 5.73
N LYS A 51 -3.79 5.54 5.73
CA LYS A 51 -4.19 6.60 4.80
C LYS A 51 -3.33 6.50 3.54
N VAL A 52 -3.94 6.64 2.37
CA VAL A 52 -3.28 6.42 1.08
C VAL A 52 -3.52 7.57 0.12
N ASP A 53 -2.56 7.81 -0.78
CA ASP A 53 -2.61 8.84 -1.82
C ASP A 53 -1.81 8.41 -3.08
N GLY A 54 -1.80 9.27 -4.10
CA GLY A 54 -1.12 9.04 -5.38
C GLY A 54 -1.95 8.29 -6.43
N GLY A 55 -1.43 8.20 -7.66
CA GLY A 55 -2.23 7.74 -8.80
C GLY A 55 -2.85 6.34 -8.67
N MET A 56 -2.15 5.39 -8.02
CA MET A 56 -2.67 4.02 -7.88
C MET A 56 -3.87 3.90 -6.97
N VAL A 57 -4.12 4.87 -6.07
CA VAL A 57 -5.26 4.79 -5.14
C VAL A 57 -6.60 4.94 -5.81
N ALA A 58 -6.64 5.37 -7.08
CA ALA A 58 -7.84 5.35 -7.91
C ALA A 58 -8.35 3.92 -8.17
N ASN A 59 -7.50 2.89 -8.05
CA ASN A 59 -7.86 1.50 -8.28
C ASN A 59 -8.51 0.86 -7.04
N ASN A 60 -9.84 0.81 -7.01
CA ASN A 60 -10.60 0.26 -5.88
C ASN A 60 -10.29 -1.21 -5.58
N THR A 61 -9.92 -1.99 -6.61
CA THR A 61 -9.54 -3.40 -6.48
C THR A 61 -8.22 -3.55 -5.71
N LEU A 62 -7.25 -2.67 -5.97
CA LEU A 62 -6.01 -2.58 -5.18
C LEU A 62 -6.30 -2.13 -3.74
N MET A 63 -7.15 -1.11 -3.55
CA MET A 63 -7.46 -0.58 -2.22
C MET A 63 -8.13 -1.62 -1.31
N GLN A 64 -9.11 -2.37 -1.83
CA GLN A 64 -9.71 -3.47 -1.08
C GLN A 64 -8.67 -4.53 -0.72
N PHE A 65 -7.85 -4.95 -1.69
CA PHE A 65 -6.82 -5.97 -1.43
C PHE A 65 -5.75 -5.47 -0.45
N GLN A 66 -5.40 -4.19 -0.46
CA GLN A 66 -4.48 -3.60 0.51
C GLN A 66 -5.05 -3.66 1.94
N ALA A 67 -6.34 -3.31 2.11
CA ALA A 67 -7.04 -3.41 3.39
C ALA A 67 -7.10 -4.86 3.86
N ASP A 68 -7.45 -5.78 2.95
CA ASP A 68 -7.47 -7.21 3.21
C ASP A 68 -6.11 -7.71 3.66
N MET A 69 -5.01 -7.32 3.00
CA MET A 69 -3.69 -7.85 3.31
C MET A 69 -3.11 -7.30 4.61
N LEU A 70 -3.36 -6.03 4.93
CA LEU A 70 -2.91 -5.40 6.17
C LEU A 70 -3.83 -5.68 7.36
N ASN A 71 -5.05 -6.15 7.11
CA ASN A 71 -6.10 -6.36 8.12
C ASN A 71 -6.48 -5.09 8.90
N VAL A 72 -6.44 -3.93 8.24
CA VAL A 72 -6.81 -2.64 8.82
C VAL A 72 -7.56 -1.82 7.79
N ALA A 73 -8.29 -0.80 8.24
CA ALA A 73 -8.99 0.10 7.34
C ALA A 73 -8.00 0.88 6.46
N VAL A 74 -8.27 0.95 5.15
CA VAL A 74 -7.55 1.80 4.20
C VAL A 74 -8.43 2.97 3.81
N THR A 75 -7.95 4.21 3.93
CA THR A 75 -8.74 5.42 3.65
C THR A 75 -8.08 6.30 2.61
N ARG A 76 -8.83 6.63 1.56
CA ARG A 76 -8.44 7.55 0.50
C ARG A 76 -9.12 8.92 0.70
N PRO A 77 -8.37 10.03 0.68
CA PRO A 77 -8.94 11.38 0.74
C PRO A 77 -9.58 11.80 -0.59
N MET A 78 -10.39 12.85 -0.55
CA MET A 78 -10.97 13.51 -1.73
C MET A 78 -9.90 14.05 -2.68
N VAL A 79 -8.83 14.61 -2.14
CA VAL A 79 -7.67 15.08 -2.92
C VAL A 79 -6.61 14.00 -2.92
N ALA A 80 -6.49 13.26 -4.04
CA ALA A 80 -5.53 12.17 -4.17
C ALA A 80 -4.07 12.64 -4.32
N GLU A 81 -3.85 13.86 -4.82
CA GLU A 81 -2.51 14.44 -4.99
C GLU A 81 -2.06 15.19 -3.74
N THR A 82 -1.86 14.45 -2.64
CA THR A 82 -1.47 15.01 -1.33
C THR A 82 -0.07 15.61 -1.34
N THR A 83 0.83 15.14 -2.23
CA THR A 83 2.18 15.70 -2.39
C THR A 83 2.14 17.19 -2.74
N ALA A 84 1.36 17.56 -3.76
CA ALA A 84 1.20 18.96 -4.15
C ALA A 84 0.45 19.75 -3.08
N LEU A 85 -0.57 19.14 -2.47
CA LEU A 85 -1.34 19.77 -1.40
C LEU A 85 -0.47 20.09 -0.17
N GLY A 86 0.43 19.19 0.22
CA GLY A 86 1.34 19.38 1.35
C GLY A 86 2.30 20.55 1.12
N ALA A 87 2.86 20.67 -0.09
CA ALA A 87 3.69 21.82 -0.45
C ALA A 87 2.91 23.14 -0.42
N ALA A 88 1.67 23.14 -0.94
CA ALA A 88 0.79 24.29 -0.90
C ALA A 88 0.45 24.71 0.55
N TYR A 89 0.14 23.74 1.42
CA TYR A 89 -0.12 24.00 2.84
C TYR A 89 1.10 24.57 3.56
N ALA A 90 2.30 24.02 3.35
CA ALA A 90 3.52 24.53 3.97
C ALA A 90 3.81 25.98 3.55
N ALA A 91 3.73 26.28 2.24
CA ALA A 91 3.92 27.64 1.73
C ALA A 91 2.81 28.59 2.21
N GLY A 92 1.56 28.14 2.21
CA GLY A 92 0.41 28.93 2.63
C GLY A 92 0.43 29.29 4.11
N LEU A 93 0.89 28.39 4.98
CA LEU A 93 1.12 28.69 6.39
C LEU A 93 2.22 29.76 6.56
N ALA A 94 3.32 29.64 5.83
CA ALA A 94 4.45 30.57 5.92
C ALA A 94 4.09 32.01 5.49
N VAL A 95 3.14 32.17 4.57
CA VAL A 95 2.68 33.49 4.08
C VAL A 95 1.36 33.96 4.70
N GLY A 96 0.80 33.20 5.65
CA GLY A 96 -0.44 33.55 6.33
C GLY A 96 -1.71 33.38 5.49
N PHE A 97 -1.67 32.59 4.41
CA PHE A 97 -2.88 32.21 3.65
C PHE A 97 -3.82 31.34 4.49
N TRP A 98 -3.25 30.41 5.27
CA TRP A 98 -3.96 29.73 6.36
C TRP A 98 -3.44 30.22 7.71
N PRO A 99 -4.30 30.38 8.72
CA PRO A 99 -3.92 30.91 10.01
C PRO A 99 -3.08 29.92 10.84
N ASP A 100 -3.38 28.62 10.77
CA ASP A 100 -2.74 27.58 11.57
C ASP A 100 -2.97 26.18 10.97
N THR A 101 -2.41 25.17 11.62
CA THR A 101 -2.58 23.76 11.23
C THR A 101 -3.98 23.21 11.50
N ASP A 102 -4.77 23.83 12.37
CA ASP A 102 -6.13 23.37 12.66
C ASP A 102 -7.06 23.70 11.48
N ALA A 103 -6.91 24.89 10.87
CA ALA A 103 -7.58 25.24 9.63
C ALA A 103 -7.26 24.25 8.48
N LEU A 104 -6.07 23.64 8.46
CA LEU A 104 -5.72 22.63 7.46
C LEU A 104 -6.45 21.30 7.69
N LYS A 105 -6.74 20.93 8.95
CA LYS A 105 -7.46 19.69 9.27
C LYS A 105 -8.89 19.73 8.74
N GLU A 106 -9.52 20.90 8.73
CA GLU A 106 -10.87 21.11 8.20
C GLU A 106 -10.96 20.79 6.70
N ASN A 107 -9.87 20.96 5.96
CA ASN A 107 -9.82 20.69 4.53
C ASN A 107 -9.66 19.19 4.20
N TRP A 108 -9.35 18.34 5.18
CA TRP A 108 -9.18 16.91 4.94
C TRP A 108 -10.54 16.21 4.94
N HIS A 109 -10.95 15.71 3.78
CA HIS A 109 -12.20 14.99 3.60
C HIS A 109 -11.97 13.59 3.06
N VAL A 110 -12.67 12.61 3.64
CA VAL A 110 -12.65 11.22 3.18
C VAL A 110 -13.44 11.11 1.88
N HIS A 111 -12.85 10.46 0.87
CA HIS A 111 -13.60 10.02 -0.30
C HIS A 111 -14.17 8.62 -0.07
N SER A 112 -13.32 7.68 0.35
CA SER A 112 -13.69 6.28 0.57
C SER A 112 -12.79 5.60 1.58
N THR A 113 -13.37 4.62 2.27
CA THR A 113 -12.67 3.74 3.20
C THR A 113 -13.01 2.29 2.88
N TRP A 114 -12.01 1.44 2.80
CA TRP A 114 -12.13 -0.01 2.62
C TRP A 114 -11.85 -0.69 3.95
N GLN A 115 -12.75 -1.59 4.35
CA GLN A 115 -12.57 -2.46 5.51
C GLN A 115 -12.07 -3.83 5.05
N PRO A 116 -11.24 -4.53 5.85
CA PRO A 116 -10.81 -5.88 5.53
C PRO A 116 -12.02 -6.82 5.44
N GLN A 117 -12.05 -7.63 4.39
CA GLN A 117 -13.11 -8.61 4.10
C GLN A 117 -12.57 -10.03 3.88
N MET A 118 -11.26 -10.17 3.66
CA MET A 118 -10.60 -11.46 3.47
C MET A 118 -10.37 -12.19 4.80
N ASP A 119 -10.66 -13.49 4.84
CA ASP A 119 -10.36 -14.35 5.97
C ASP A 119 -8.86 -14.55 6.19
N ASP A 120 -8.48 -14.83 7.44
CA ASP A 120 -7.08 -14.95 7.84
C ASP A 120 -6.35 -16.10 7.12
N ALA A 121 -7.01 -17.24 6.94
CA ALA A 121 -6.40 -18.41 6.28
C ALA A 121 -6.04 -18.12 4.82
N ARG A 122 -6.91 -17.42 4.10
CA ARG A 122 -6.65 -16.98 2.73
C ARG A 122 -5.52 -15.95 2.69
N ARG A 123 -5.54 -14.97 3.58
CA ARG A 123 -4.52 -13.90 3.68
C ARG A 123 -3.14 -14.47 3.93
N GLU A 124 -3.02 -15.39 4.88
CA GLU A 124 -1.77 -16.09 5.21
C GLU A 124 -1.25 -16.91 4.03
N LYS A 125 -2.13 -17.68 3.37
CA LYS A 125 -1.77 -18.48 2.19
C LYS A 125 -1.20 -17.61 1.07
N LEU A 126 -1.86 -16.50 0.76
CA LEU A 126 -1.41 -15.55 -0.25
C LEU A 126 -0.07 -14.94 0.11
N TYR A 127 0.08 -14.47 1.35
CA TYR A 127 1.31 -13.85 1.81
C TYR A 127 2.50 -14.82 1.83
N LYS A 128 2.27 -16.06 2.25
CA LYS A 128 3.28 -17.13 2.17
C LYS A 128 3.71 -17.40 0.73
N GLY A 129 2.77 -17.36 -0.21
CA GLY A 129 3.06 -17.46 -1.64
C GLY A 129 3.93 -16.31 -2.15
N TRP A 130 3.62 -15.08 -1.72
CA TRP A 130 4.42 -13.89 -2.01
C TRP A 130 5.85 -14.01 -1.49
N LYS A 131 6.06 -14.35 -0.21
CA LYS A 131 7.41 -14.48 0.36
C LYS A 131 8.23 -15.53 -0.39
N LYS A 132 7.62 -16.68 -0.72
CA LYS A 132 8.25 -17.70 -1.56
C LYS A 132 8.63 -17.18 -2.95
N ALA A 133 7.82 -16.31 -3.56
CA ALA A 133 8.13 -15.72 -4.85
C ALA A 133 9.29 -14.72 -4.75
N VAL A 134 9.34 -13.90 -3.70
CA VAL A 134 10.45 -12.98 -3.41
C VAL A 134 11.76 -13.75 -3.23
N ASP A 135 11.78 -14.85 -2.50
CA ASP A 135 12.99 -15.67 -2.33
C ASP A 135 13.55 -16.21 -3.66
N ARG A 136 12.73 -16.26 -4.72
CA ARG A 136 13.13 -16.71 -6.05
C ARG A 136 13.63 -15.57 -6.94
N THR A 137 13.48 -14.31 -6.51
CA THR A 137 13.98 -13.15 -7.24
C THR A 137 15.38 -12.74 -6.79
N LEU A 138 15.79 -13.13 -5.58
CA LEU A 138 17.10 -12.87 -5.00
C LEU A 138 18.21 -13.64 -5.72
N ASP A 139 19.45 -13.16 -5.57
CA ASP A 139 20.66 -13.81 -6.09
C ASP A 139 20.60 -14.14 -7.59
N TRP A 140 19.92 -13.27 -8.36
CA TRP A 140 19.74 -13.45 -9.79
C TRP A 140 21.00 -13.12 -10.60
N LYS A 141 21.76 -12.13 -10.14
CA LYS A 141 23.08 -11.82 -10.68
C LYS A 141 24.14 -12.48 -9.80
N ASP A 142 25.03 -13.25 -10.42
CA ASP A 142 26.33 -13.58 -9.86
C ASP A 142 27.19 -12.30 -9.78
N GLU A 143 28.04 -12.18 -8.77
CA GLU A 143 29.04 -11.10 -8.67
C GLU A 143 29.97 -11.17 -9.90
N GLU A 144 30.16 -10.04 -10.59
CA GLU A 144 31.28 -9.88 -11.54
C GLU A 144 32.61 -9.73 -10.78
#